data_AF-Q5WQC1-F1
#
_entry.id   AF-Q5WQC1-F1
#
_cell.length_a   1.000
_cell.length_b   1.000
_cell.length_c   1.000
_cell.angle_alpha   90.00
_cell.angle_beta   90.00
_cell.angle_gamma   90.00
#
_symmetry.space_group_name_H-M   'P 1'
#
loop_
_entity.id
_entity.type
_entity.pdbx_description
1 polymer ?
#
loop_
_entity_poly.entity_id
_entity_poly.type
_entity_poly.pdbx_seq_one_letter_code
_entity_poly.pdbx_strand_id
1 'polypeptide(L)' 'IRSFSPFPYNEIREALANVKSVTVLDRSCPMGAMGALYNEICGAMASTPANPLITNYIYGLGESD' A
#
# COMPACT_ATOMS: atom_id res chain seq x y z
N ILE A 1 7.00 5.55 -0.89
CA ILE A 1 7.47 4.79 -2.08
C ILE A 1 8.14 5.76 -3.04
N ARG A 2 9.39 5.49 -3.43
CA ARG A 2 10.20 6.41 -4.26
C ARG A 2 9.99 6.21 -5.76
N SER A 3 9.73 4.98 -6.19
CA SER A 3 9.36 4.63 -7.57
C SER A 3 8.08 3.81 -7.53
N PHE A 4 7.03 4.28 -8.20
CA PHE A 4 5.77 3.55 -8.34
C PHE A 4 5.76 2.68 -9.61
N SER A 5 6.64 2.97 -10.59
CA SER A 5 6.71 2.23 -11.85
C SER A 5 8.15 2.23 -12.39
N PRO A 6 8.85 1.08 -12.39
CA PRO A 6 8.40 -0.24 -11.94
C PRO A 6 8.16 -0.29 -10.42
N PHE A 7 7.17 -1.08 -9.99
CA PHE A 7 6.82 -1.25 -8.57
C PHE A 7 7.77 -2.25 -7.89
N PRO A 8 8.44 -1.89 -6.78
CA PRO A 8 9.47 -2.73 -6.16
C PRO A 8 8.89 -3.82 -5.24
N TYR A 9 8.30 -4.87 -5.81
CA TYR A 9 7.64 -5.93 -5.03
C TYR A 9 8.58 -6.64 -4.02
N ASN A 10 9.82 -6.95 -4.39
CA ASN A 10 10.76 -7.68 -3.52
C ASN A 10 11.17 -6.86 -2.30
N GLU A 11 11.51 -5.58 -2.50
CA GLU A 11 11.91 -4.68 -1.42
C GLU A 11 10.76 -4.44 -0.43
N ILE A 12 9.53 -4.28 -0.95
CA ILE A 12 8.33 -4.13 -0.12
C ILE A 12 8.11 -5.38 0.74
N ARG A 13 8.27 -6.57 0.17
CA ARG A 13 8.10 -7.84 0.90
C ARG A 13 9.12 -8.00 2.01
N GLU A 14 10.40 -7.74 1.73
CA GLU A 14 11.45 -7.83 2.74
C GLU A 14 11.24 -6.81 3.86
N ALA A 15 10.92 -5.56 3.50
CA ALA A 15 10.67 -4.51 4.48
C ALA A 15 9.44 -4.79 5.37
N LEU A 16 8.42 -5.45 4.82
CA LEU A 16 7.16 -5.76 5.51
C LEU A 16 7.07 -7.22 6.00
N ALA A 17 8.17 -7.97 5.99
CA ALA A 17 8.14 -9.40 6.34
C ALA A 17 7.81 -9.67 7.82
N ASN A 18 8.17 -8.75 8.72
CA ASN A 18 8.07 -8.93 10.18
C ASN A 18 7.10 -7.94 10.85
N VAL A 19 6.17 -7.35 10.09
CA VAL A 19 5.20 -6.40 10.62
C VAL A 19 3.83 -7.05 10.75
N LYS A 20 3.12 -6.74 11.83
CA LYS A 20 1.78 -7.28 12.10
C LYS A 20 0.68 -6.56 11.29
N SER A 21 0.87 -5.27 11.03
CA SER A 21 -0.10 -4.41 10.37
C SER A 21 0.59 -3.34 9.53
N VAL A 22 0.01 -3.01 8.39
CA VAL A 22 0.51 -2.02 7.43
C VAL A 22 -0.61 -1.04 7.09
N THR A 23 -0.39 0.25 7.31
CA THR A 23 -1.32 1.29 6.89
C THR A 23 -0.79 1.96 5.64
N VAL A 24 -1.58 1.95 4.57
CA VAL A 24 -1.25 2.56 3.28
C VAL A 24 -1.97 3.89 3.17
N LEU A 25 -1.19 4.97 3.20
CA LEU A 25 -1.64 6.32 3.01
C LEU A 25 -1.66 6.63 1.51
N ASP A 26 -2.86 6.83 0.95
CA ASP A 26 -3.06 7.14 -0.46
C ASP A 26 -3.65 8.55 -0.63
N ARG A 27 -3.18 9.28 -1.65
CA ARG A 27 -3.74 10.59 -2.03
C ARG A 27 -4.77 10.49 -3.15
N SER A 28 -4.90 9.30 -3.73
CA SER A 28 -5.93 8.99 -4.70
C SER A 28 -7.18 8.50 -3.98
N CYS A 29 -8.32 9.12 -4.30
CA CYS A 29 -9.65 8.62 -3.96
C CYS A 29 -10.35 8.23 -5.26
N PRO A 30 -10.09 7.03 -5.80
CA PRO A 30 -10.90 6.52 -6.89
C PRO A 30 -12.30 6.24 -6.32
N MET A 31 -13.31 7.01 -6.75
CA MET A 31 -14.67 6.99 -6.19
C MET A 31 -15.25 5.56 -6.08
N GLY A 32 -15.15 4.95 -4.91
CA GLY A 32 -15.67 3.60 -4.62
C GLY A 32 -14.68 2.45 -4.78
N ALA A 33 -13.43 2.70 -5.20
CA ALA A 33 -12.36 1.70 -5.22
C ALA A 33 -11.30 2.03 -4.17
N MET A 34 -10.47 1.04 -3.84
CA MET A 34 -9.32 1.25 -2.96
C MET A 34 -8.22 2.02 -3.71
N GLY A 35 -7.41 2.76 -2.95
CA GLY A 35 -6.29 3.54 -3.50
C GLY A 35 -5.31 2.69 -4.32
N ALA A 36 -4.72 3.29 -5.36
CA ALA A 36 -3.79 2.60 -6.26
C ALA A 36 -2.60 1.99 -5.49
N LEU A 37 -2.09 2.71 -4.49
CA LEU A 37 -0.96 2.25 -3.69
C LEU A 37 -1.33 1.06 -2.80
N TYR A 38 -2.57 1.06 -2.30
CA TYR A 38 -3.08 -0.03 -1.48
C TYR A 38 -3.16 -1.33 -2.28
N ASN A 39 -3.67 -1.26 -3.52
CA ASN A 39 -3.77 -2.44 -4.37
C ASN A 39 -2.41 -3.06 -4.69
N GLU A 40 -1.41 -2.24 -5.00
CA GLU A 40 -0.05 -2.72 -5.27
C GLU A 40 0.61 -3.38 -4.05
N ILE A 41 0.44 -2.79 -2.86
CA ILE A 41 0.96 -3.36 -1.60
C ILE A 41 0.23 -4.66 -1.24
N CYS A 42 -1.09 -4.71 -1.42
CA CYS A 42 -1.86 -5.94 -1.27
C CYS A 42 -1.38 -7.02 -2.25
N GLY A 43 -1.12 -6.68 -3.51
CA GLY A 43 -0.56 -7.62 -4.49
C GLY A 43 0.83 -8.14 -4.08
N ALA A 44 1.72 -7.24 -3.61
CA ALA A 44 3.06 -7.60 -3.14
C ALA A 44 3.03 -8.58 -1.94
N MET A 45 2.11 -8.33 -1.01
CA MET A 45 1.99 -9.10 0.23
C MET A 45 1.10 -10.34 0.09
N ALA A 46 0.17 -10.39 -0.88
CA ALA A 46 -0.69 -11.54 -1.11
C ALA A 46 0.09 -12.82 -1.42
N SER A 47 1.26 -12.70 -2.06
CA SER A 47 2.15 -13.83 -2.32
C SER A 47 3.08 -14.16 -1.13
N THR A 48 2.89 -13.56 0.06
CA THR A 48 3.74 -13.76 1.25
C THR A 48 2.97 -14.49 2.35
N PRO A 49 3.56 -15.48 3.04
CA PRO A 49 2.90 -16.18 4.14
C PRO A 49 2.63 -15.29 5.37
N ALA A 50 3.34 -14.18 5.52
CA ALA A 50 3.28 -13.26 6.66
C ALA A 50 1.94 -12.51 6.79
N ASN A 51 1.08 -12.53 5.75
CA ASN A 51 -0.28 -11.97 5.67
C ASN A 51 -0.63 -10.90 6.74
N PRO A 52 0.02 -9.72 6.69
CA PRO A 52 -0.24 -8.65 7.64
C PRO A 52 -1.62 -8.04 7.41
N LEU A 53 -2.19 -7.42 8.45
CA LEU A 53 -3.40 -6.63 8.30
C LEU A 53 -3.06 -5.35 7.52
N ILE A 54 -3.57 -5.21 6.29
CA ILE A 54 -3.33 -4.03 5.45
C ILE A 54 -4.58 -3.15 5.49
N THR A 55 -4.42 -1.86 5.78
CA THR A 55 -5.52 -0.89 5.85
C THR A 55 -5.23 0.30 4.95
N ASN A 56 -6.23 0.74 4.18
CA ASN A 56 -6.13 1.95 3.37
C ASN A 56 -6.58 3.17 4.17
N TYR A 57 -5.85 4.27 4.02
CA TYR A 57 -6.23 5.56 4.54
C TYR A 57 -6.02 6.63 3.46
N ILE A 58 -7.07 7.39 3.16
CA ILE A 58 -7.03 8.44 2.15
C ILE A 58 -6.74 9.76 2.85
N TYR A 59 -5.74 10.50 2.35
CA TYR A 59 -5.32 11.79 2.90
C TYR A 59 -5.01 12.77 1.76
N GLY A 60 -4.85 14.06 2.06
CA GLY A 60 -4.32 15.01 1.06
C GLY A 60 -5.27 15.31 -0.11
N LEU A 61 -6.58 15.06 0.03
CA LEU A 61 -7.54 15.34 -1.03
C LEU A 61 -7.77 16.85 -1.17
N GLY A 62 -7.48 17.38 -2.36
CA GLY A 62 -7.68 18.80 -2.64
C GLY A 62 -6.75 19.72 -1.86
N GLU A 63 -5.53 19.28 -1.56
CA GLU A 63 -4.52 20.03 -0.79
C GLU A 63 -4.91 20.31 0.67
N SER A 64 -5.96 19.66 1.19
CA SER A 64 -6.20 19.61 2.63
C SER A 64 -5.16 18.70 3.28
N ASP A 65 -4.43 19.25 4.26
CA ASP A 65 -3.54 18.50 5.15
C ASP A 65 -4.30 17.42 5.94
#